data_AF-A0ABD3ET78-F1
#
_entry.id   AF-A0ABD3ET78-F1
#
_cell.length_a   1.000
_cell.length_b   1.000
_cell.length_c   1.000
_cell.angle_alpha   90.00
_cell.angle_beta   90.00
_cell.angle_gamma   90.00
#
_symmetry.space_group_name_H-M   'P 1'
#
loop_
_entity.id
_entity.type
_entity.pdbx_description
1 polymer ?
#
loop_
_entity_poly.entity_id
_entity_poly.type
_entity_poly.pdbx_seq_one_letter_code
_entity_poly.pdbx_strand_id
1 'polypeptide(L)'
;MDKFSYPEYYDFPPFFTLQPVRATREKQLVLWQQLILEYHRAHDLPLFQPLASTLFENVKISRNMATDGRMAVVEHLIRCGHGRWEDDTRTRCRIMWKKPVEWAVEIYDFAKEHGMLGNVFTVYELYAGEETLGTSRRRLYYG
;
A
#
# COMPACT_ATOMS: atom_id res chain seq x y z
N MET A 1 -15.48 12.74 6.37
CA MET A 1 -14.12 12.52 5.86
C MET A 1 -13.29 12.13 7.07
N ASP A 2 -13.14 10.82 7.30
CA ASP A 2 -12.36 10.35 8.44
C ASP A 2 -10.90 10.75 8.23
N LYS A 3 -10.39 11.53 9.17
CA LYS A 3 -9.00 11.95 9.21
C LYS A 3 -8.16 10.71 9.51
N PHE A 4 -7.24 10.35 8.62
CA PHE A 4 -6.31 9.25 8.89
C PHE A 4 -5.62 9.45 10.25
N SER A 5 -5.69 8.44 11.11
CA SER A 5 -5.08 8.48 12.43
C SER A 5 -3.67 7.91 12.35
N TYR A 6 -2.68 8.75 12.63
CA TYR A 6 -1.30 8.28 12.70
C TYR A 6 -1.09 7.39 13.93
N PRO A 7 -0.28 6.33 13.80
CA PRO A 7 0.06 5.45 14.92
C PRO A 7 1.01 6.16 15.91
N GLU A 8 1.05 5.71 17.16
CA GLU A 8 1.85 6.35 18.22
C GLU A 8 3.35 6.43 17.88
N TYR A 9 3.89 5.40 17.21
CA TYR A 9 5.30 5.38 16.81
C TYR A 9 5.64 6.45 15.75
N TYR A 10 4.65 7.06 15.09
CA TYR A 10 4.87 8.18 14.18
C TYR A 10 5.33 9.45 14.90
N ASP A 11 5.05 9.58 16.20
CA ASP A 11 5.53 10.70 17.02
C ASP A 11 6.84 10.36 17.76
N PHE A 12 7.47 9.22 17.45
CA PHE A 12 8.74 8.82 18.05
C PHE A 12 9.92 9.37 17.21
N PRO A 13 10.73 10.33 17.71
CA PRO A 13 11.76 10.98 16.89
C PRO A 13 12.76 10.04 16.21
N PRO A 14 13.24 8.95 16.85
CA PRO A 14 14.12 7.98 16.20
C PRO A 14 13.50 7.27 14.98
N PHE A 15 12.17 7.24 14.86
CA PHE A 15 11.48 6.61 13.73
C PHE A 15 11.82 7.27 12.38
N PHE A 16 12.15 8.57 12.37
CA PHE A 16 12.55 9.34 11.18
C PHE A 16 14.05 9.26 10.88
N THR A 17 14.84 8.53 11.69
CA THR A 17 16.27 8.36 11.49
C THR A 17 16.56 6.88 11.21
N LEU A 18 17.25 6.59 10.11
CA LEU A 18 17.58 5.22 9.74
C LEU A 18 18.42 4.57 10.85
N GLN A 19 17.91 3.48 11.44
CA GLN A 19 18.51 2.90 12.63
C GLN A 19 19.83 2.18 12.30
N PRO A 20 20.92 2.44 13.05
CA PRO A 20 22.22 1.84 12.76
C PRO A 20 22.22 0.33 13.05
N VAL A 21 21.51 -0.10 14.09
CA VAL A 21 21.39 -1.51 14.48
C VAL A 21 20.46 -2.24 13.51
N ARG A 22 20.94 -3.33 12.91
CA ARG A 22 20.22 -4.10 11.89
C ARG A 22 18.83 -4.57 12.35
N ALA A 23 18.75 -5.23 13.51
CA ALA A 23 17.47 -5.74 14.03
C ALA A 23 16.45 -4.63 14.27
N THR A 24 16.89 -3.46 14.76
CA THR A 24 16.03 -2.28 14.96
C THR A 24 15.61 -1.68 13.63
N ARG A 25 16.53 -1.62 12.65
CA ARG A 25 16.26 -1.14 11.30
C ARG A 25 15.23 -2.00 10.58
N GLU A 26 15.32 -3.32 10.69
CA GLU A 26 14.33 -4.24 10.11
C GLU A 26 12.94 -3.97 10.68
N LYS A 27 12.80 -3.83 12.00
CA LYS A 27 11.52 -3.45 12.64
C LYS A 27 11.02 -2.07 12.17
N GLN A 28 11.91 -1.08 12.10
CA GLN A 28 11.58 0.26 11.60
C GLN A 28 11.03 0.20 10.17
N LEU A 29 11.66 -0.55 9.27
CA LEU A 29 11.24 -0.66 7.87
C LEU A 29 9.86 -1.33 7.75
N VAL A 30 9.57 -2.35 8.56
CA VAL A 30 8.25 -2.99 8.63
C VAL A 30 7.17 -2.01 9.07
N LEU A 31 7.43 -1.19 10.10
CA LEU A 31 6.49 -0.16 10.56
C LEU A 31 6.26 0.91 9.49
N TRP A 32 7.30 1.35 8.80
CA TRP A 32 7.16 2.29 7.68
C TRP A 32 6.34 1.69 6.53
N GLN A 33 6.55 0.42 6.20
CA GLN A 33 5.76 -0.29 5.20
C GLN A 33 4.27 -0.27 5.57
N GLN A 34 3.93 -0.65 6.80
CA GLN A 34 2.54 -0.66 7.28
C GLN A 34 1.92 0.73 7.18
N LEU A 35 2.61 1.75 7.70
CA LEU A 35 2.15 3.14 7.66
C LEU A 35 1.90 3.62 6.23
N ILE A 36 2.82 3.36 5.30
CA ILE A 36 2.68 3.76 3.89
C ILE A 36 1.44 3.11 3.28
N LEU A 37 1.26 1.81 3.49
CA LEU A 37 0.14 1.06 2.92
C LEU A 37 -1.21 1.55 3.46
N GLU A 38 -1.31 1.74 4.78
CA GLU A 38 -2.52 2.23 5.43
C GLU A 38 -2.84 3.67 5.00
N TYR A 39 -1.83 4.54 4.94
CA TYR A 39 -1.99 5.93 4.51
C TYR A 39 -2.50 6.03 3.08
N HIS A 40 -1.88 5.31 2.14
CA HIS A 40 -2.26 5.34 0.73
C HIS A 40 -3.64 4.70 0.50
N ARG A 41 -3.96 3.64 1.25
CA ARG A 41 -5.29 3.01 1.22
C ARG A 41 -6.38 3.96 1.74
N ALA A 42 -6.12 4.68 2.82
CA ALA A 42 -7.11 5.61 3.40
C ALA A 42 -7.42 6.81 2.50
N HIS A 43 -6.46 7.22 1.66
CA HIS A 43 -6.60 8.37 0.76
C HIS A 43 -6.83 7.99 -0.71
N ASP A 44 -6.93 6.69 -1.03
CA ASP A 44 -7.04 6.16 -2.39
C ASP A 44 -5.94 6.69 -3.34
N LEU A 45 -4.69 6.71 -2.85
CA LEU A 45 -3.52 7.21 -3.58
C LEU A 45 -2.70 6.04 -4.14
N PRO A 46 -2.78 5.74 -5.45
CA PRO A 46 -2.01 4.63 -6.03
C PRO A 46 -0.53 4.97 -6.29
N LEU A 47 -0.18 6.26 -6.30
CA LEU A 47 1.15 6.76 -6.61
C LEU A 47 1.81 7.35 -5.38
N PHE A 48 3.07 6.97 -5.17
CA PHE A 48 3.93 7.45 -4.10
C PHE A 48 5.18 8.11 -4.66
N GLN A 49 5.48 9.32 -4.17
CA GLN A 49 6.67 10.08 -4.53
C GLN A 49 7.54 10.25 -3.27
N PRO A 50 8.53 9.37 -3.03
CA PRO A 50 9.21 9.31 -1.74
C PRO A 50 9.90 10.64 -1.37
N LEU A 51 10.50 11.33 -2.35
CA LEU A 51 11.23 12.58 -2.12
C LEU A 51 10.31 13.79 -1.91
N ALA A 52 9.10 13.77 -2.47
CA ALA A 52 8.13 14.85 -2.35
C ALA A 52 7.05 14.59 -1.29
N SER A 53 6.98 13.37 -0.75
CA SER A 53 5.92 12.98 0.19
C SER A 53 6.13 13.61 1.56
N THR A 54 5.06 14.24 2.06
CA THR A 54 4.97 14.76 3.43
C THR A 54 4.85 13.66 4.47
N LEU A 55 4.64 12.40 4.08
CA LEU A 55 4.55 11.26 5.01
C LEU A 55 5.87 11.01 5.76
N PHE A 56 6.99 11.45 5.20
CA PHE A 56 8.31 11.40 5.85
C PHE A 56 8.62 12.65 6.67
N GLU A 57 7.63 13.54 6.86
CA GLU A 57 7.78 14.83 7.51
C GLU A 57 6.75 14.95 8.64
N ASN A 58 7.24 14.94 9.87
CA ASN A 58 6.43 15.17 11.05
C ASN A 58 6.77 16.52 11.68
N VAL A 59 5.95 17.51 11.36
CA VAL A 59 6.08 18.88 11.85
C VAL A 59 5.89 18.95 13.38
N LYS A 60 5.04 18.09 13.96
CA LYS A 60 4.74 18.08 15.41
C LYS A 60 5.98 17.81 16.26
N ILE A 61 6.87 16.94 15.78
CA ILE A 61 8.12 16.59 16.46
C ILE A 61 9.36 17.19 15.79
N SER A 62 9.15 18.06 14.79
CA SER A 62 10.21 18.70 13.99
C SER A 62 11.20 17.68 13.39
N ARG A 63 10.67 16.60 12.80
CA ARG A 63 11.49 15.57 12.15
C ARG A 63 11.15 15.42 10.67
N ASN A 64 12.21 15.22 9.90
CA ASN A 64 12.17 14.92 8.47
C ASN A 64 13.17 13.79 8.20
N MET A 65 12.72 12.72 7.56
CA MET A 65 13.61 11.61 7.21
C MET A 65 14.50 11.99 6.03
N ALA A 66 15.81 11.79 6.18
CA ALA A 66 16.80 12.02 5.13
C ALA A 66 16.57 11.11 3.91
N THR A 67 17.03 11.56 2.73
CA THR A 67 16.88 10.87 1.44
C THR A 67 17.28 9.39 1.51
N ASP A 68 18.43 9.07 2.11
CA ASP A 68 18.91 7.68 2.22
C ASP A 68 17.92 6.79 3.01
N GLY A 69 17.30 7.34 4.07
CA GLY A 69 16.28 6.64 4.84
C GLY A 69 15.00 6.42 4.03
N ARG A 70 14.56 7.45 3.30
CA ARG A 70 13.38 7.36 2.43
C ARG A 70 13.57 6.29 1.35
N MET A 71 14.74 6.27 0.71
CA MET A 71 15.07 5.27 -0.30
C MET A 71 15.14 3.86 0.28
N ALA A 72 15.72 3.69 1.47
CA ALA A 72 15.76 2.39 2.15
C ALA A 72 14.36 1.84 2.46
N VAL A 73 13.41 2.71 2.84
CA VAL A 73 12.00 2.35 3.04
C VAL A 73 11.36 1.89 1.74
N VAL A 74 11.57 2.61 0.64
CA VAL A 74 10.97 2.25 -0.66
C VAL A 74 11.56 0.96 -1.21
N GLU A 75 12.87 0.78 -1.10
CA GLU A 75 13.53 -0.47 -1.47
C GLU A 75 13.00 -1.66 -0.65
N HIS A 76 12.74 -1.46 0.64
CA HIS A 76 12.08 -2.47 1.46
C HIS A 76 10.67 -2.79 0.97
N LEU A 77 9.87 -1.76 0.70
CA LEU A 77 8.49 -1.88 0.21
C LEU A 77 8.41 -2.64 -1.13
N ILE A 78 9.32 -2.34 -2.06
CA ILE A 78 9.44 -3.04 -3.34
C ILE A 78 9.89 -4.48 -3.14
N ARG A 79 10.91 -4.73 -2.31
CA ARG A 79 11.40 -6.08 -1.97
C ARG A 79 10.29 -6.95 -1.38
N CYS A 80 9.38 -6.37 -0.60
CA CYS A 80 8.24 -7.07 -0.01
C CYS A 80 7.08 -7.28 -1.00
N GLY A 81 7.16 -6.75 -2.22
CA GLY A 81 6.13 -6.88 -3.26
C GLY A 81 4.99 -5.87 -3.15
N HIS A 82 5.18 -4.80 -2.37
CA HIS A 82 4.16 -3.79 -2.09
C HIS A 82 4.31 -2.52 -2.92
N GLY A 83 5.24 -2.49 -3.87
CA GLY A 83 5.33 -1.43 -4.84
C GLY A 83 6.28 -1.73 -5.99
N ARG A 84 6.27 -0.85 -6.99
CA ARG A 84 7.13 -0.92 -8.18
C ARG A 84 7.47 0.49 -8.65
N TRP A 85 8.74 0.72 -9.01
CA TRP A 85 9.14 1.96 -9.68
C TRP A 85 8.45 2.10 -11.04
N GLU A 86 7.92 3.29 -11.33
CA GLU A 86 7.34 3.61 -12.64
C GLU A 86 8.34 4.23 -13.61
N ASP A 87 9.48 4.67 -13.11
CA ASP A 87 10.56 5.29 -13.88
C ASP A 87 11.94 4.77 -13.44
N ASP A 88 12.88 4.78 -14.39
CA ASP A 88 14.28 4.43 -14.15
C ASP A 88 14.98 5.46 -13.23
N THR A 89 14.39 6.65 -13.11
CA THR A 89 14.87 7.73 -12.24
C THR A 89 14.52 7.53 -10.76
N ARG A 90 13.73 6.49 -10.42
CA ARG A 90 13.31 6.15 -9.04
C ARG A 90 12.67 7.32 -8.30
N THR A 91 11.87 8.09 -9.01
CA THR A 91 11.15 9.25 -8.46
C THR A 91 9.71 8.92 -8.08
N ARG A 92 9.10 7.97 -8.79
CA ARG A 92 7.69 7.58 -8.60
C ARG A 92 7.55 6.08 -8.45
N CYS A 93 6.87 5.67 -7.39
CA CYS A 93 6.56 4.28 -7.11
C CYS A 93 5.05 4.09 -7.10
N ARG A 94 4.57 3.05 -7.76
CA ARG A 94 3.19 2.59 -7.63
C ARG A 94 3.08 1.75 -6.35
N ILE A 95 2.09 2.04 -5.51
CA ILE A 95 1.83 1.29 -4.28
C ILE A 95 0.81 0.18 -4.55
N MET A 96 1.07 -1.00 -3.98
CA MET A 96 0.23 -2.19 -4.11
C MET A 96 -0.23 -2.61 -2.71
N TRP A 97 -1.47 -2.25 -2.37
CA TRP A 97 -2.09 -2.51 -1.07
C TRP A 97 -2.42 -3.98 -0.81
N LYS A 98 -2.51 -4.78 -1.88
CA LYS A 98 -2.54 -6.24 -1.89
C LYS A 98 -1.58 -6.73 -2.95
N LYS A 99 -0.84 -7.80 -2.66
CA LYS A 99 0.07 -8.39 -3.64
C LYS A 99 -0.75 -9.06 -4.74
N PRO A 100 -0.28 -9.04 -6.01
CA PRO A 100 -0.96 -9.77 -7.10
C PRO A 100 -1.16 -11.26 -6.80
N VAL A 101 -0.24 -11.87 -6.04
CA VAL A 101 -0.36 -13.28 -5.62
C VAL A 101 -1.47 -13.47 -4.60
N GLU A 102 -1.68 -12.52 -3.68
CA GLU A 102 -2.79 -12.57 -2.72
C GLU A 102 -4.13 -12.38 -3.45
N TRP A 103 -4.19 -11.48 -4.44
CA TRP A 103 -5.33 -11.38 -5.35
C TRP A 103 -5.58 -12.66 -6.13
N ALA A 104 -4.53 -13.31 -6.65
CA ALA A 104 -4.67 -14.54 -7.42
C ALA A 104 -5.21 -15.68 -6.55
N VAL A 105 -4.79 -15.77 -5.28
CA VAL A 105 -5.34 -16.73 -4.32
C VAL A 105 -6.81 -16.42 -4.03
N GLU A 106 -7.18 -15.16 -3.78
CA GLU A 106 -8.58 -14.79 -3.54
C GLU A 106 -9.48 -15.04 -4.75
N ILE A 107 -9.00 -14.74 -5.96
CA ILE A 107 -9.72 -15.02 -7.21
C ILE A 107 -9.83 -16.54 -7.41
N TYR A 108 -8.79 -17.31 -7.10
CA TYR A 108 -8.80 -18.76 -7.20
C TYR A 108 -9.74 -19.41 -6.18
N ASP A 109 -9.70 -18.96 -4.93
CA ASP A 109 -10.58 -19.44 -3.87
C ASP A 109 -12.04 -19.07 -4.17
N PHE A 110 -12.29 -17.84 -4.64
CA PHE A 110 -13.60 -17.45 -5.16
C PHE A 110 -14.05 -18.36 -6.31
N ALA A 111 -13.21 -18.60 -7.32
CA ALA A 111 -13.54 -19.47 -8.45
C ALA A 111 -13.77 -20.93 -8.01
N LYS A 112 -13.06 -21.39 -6.98
CA LYS A 112 -13.22 -22.72 -6.38
C LYS A 112 -14.55 -22.84 -5.63
N GLU A 113 -14.91 -21.83 -4.84
CA GLU A 113 -16.14 -21.78 -4.07
C GLU A 113 -17.39 -21.72 -4.97
N HIS A 114 -17.28 -21.06 -6.13
CA HIS A 114 -18.37 -20.91 -7.09
C HIS A 114 -18.36 -21.97 -8.21
N GLY A 115 -17.55 -23.03 -8.09
CA GLY A 115 -17.51 -24.12 -9.07
C GLY A 115 -17.03 -23.70 -10.48
N MET A 116 -16.31 -22.59 -10.57
CA MET A 116 -15.81 -21.97 -11.80
C MET A 116 -14.46 -22.56 -12.25
N LEU A 117 -13.87 -23.48 -11.48
CA LEU A 117 -12.61 -24.13 -11.83
C LEU A 117 -12.76 -24.97 -13.11
N GLY A 118 -11.90 -24.71 -14.11
CA GLY A 118 -11.87 -25.44 -15.39
C GLY A 118 -12.50 -24.69 -16.58
N ASN A 119 -13.10 -23.52 -16.34
CA ASN A 119 -13.64 -22.65 -17.39
C ASN A 119 -12.74 -21.41 -17.59
N VAL A 120 -12.73 -20.88 -18.83
CA VAL A 120 -12.03 -19.62 -19.14
C VAL A 120 -12.99 -18.47 -18.86
N PHE A 121 -12.59 -17.54 -17.99
CA PHE A 121 -13.32 -16.29 -17.74
C PHE A 121 -12.46 -15.09 -18.09
N THR A 122 -13.11 -14.06 -18.63
CA THR A 122 -12.54 -12.72 -18.79
C THR A 122 -12.63 -11.95 -17.47
N VAL A 123 -11.77 -10.95 -17.31
CA VAL A 123 -11.77 -10.06 -16.13
C VAL A 123 -13.13 -9.39 -15.92
N TYR A 124 -13.89 -9.15 -17.01
CA TYR A 124 -15.23 -8.57 -16.95
C TYR A 124 -16.28 -9.54 -16.39
N GLU A 125 -16.25 -10.81 -16.79
CA GLU A 125 -17.19 -11.83 -16.31
C GLU A 125 -17.05 -12.10 -14.80
N LEU A 126 -15.83 -11.99 -14.27
CA LEU A 126 -15.58 -12.08 -12.82
C LEU A 126 -16.15 -10.89 -12.03
N TYR A 127 -16.31 -9.72 -12.66
CA TYR A 127 -16.83 -8.51 -12.03
C TYR A 127 -18.34 -8.35 -12.22
N ALA A 128 -18.87 -8.81 -13.36
CA ALA A 128 -20.26 -8.63 -13.78
C ALA A 128 -21.15 -9.88 -13.56
N GLY A 129 -20.59 -11.00 -13.12
CA GLY A 129 -21.35 -12.21 -12.78
C GLY A 129 -22.39 -11.95 -11.69
N GLU A 130 -23.62 -12.38 -11.94
CA GLU A 130 -24.86 -12.00 -11.22
C GLU A 130 -24.93 -12.35 -9.71
N GLU A 131 -23.89 -12.90 -9.09
CA GLU A 131 -23.87 -13.17 -7.64
C GLU A 131 -23.40 -12.00 -6.76
N THR A 132 -22.95 -10.88 -7.34
CA THR A 132 -22.59 -9.67 -6.58
C THR A 132 -23.74 -8.68 -6.37
N LEU A 133 -24.94 -8.99 -6.87
CA LEU A 133 -26.13 -8.12 -6.74
C LEU A 133 -26.79 -8.15 -5.35
N GLY A 134 -26.28 -8.95 -4.41
CA GLY A 134 -26.90 -9.17 -3.10
C GLY A 134 -26.45 -8.25 -1.95
N THR A 135 -25.42 -7.41 -2.10
CA THR A 135 -24.99 -6.54 -0.99
C THR A 135 -24.62 -5.13 -1.45
N SER A 136 -25.66 -4.32 -1.63
CA SER A 136 -25.70 -2.85 -1.50
C SER A 136 -24.36 -2.09 -1.65
N ARG A 137 -23.92 -1.88 -2.88
CA ARG A 137 -23.14 -0.68 -3.27
C ARG A 137 -23.74 -0.05 -4.51
N ARG A 138 -24.85 0.67 -4.30
CA ARG A 138 -25.50 1.55 -5.28
C ARG A 138 -24.98 2.98 -5.08
N ARG A 139 -24.84 3.70 -6.20
CA ARG A 139 -24.22 5.04 -6.42
C ARG A 139 -22.70 4.96 -6.45
N LEU A 140 -22.06 5.29 -7.57
CA LEU A 140 -22.11 6.62 -8.18
C LEU A 140 -21.94 6.54 -9.70
N TYR A 141 -22.97 6.92 -10.46
CA TYR A 141 -22.86 7.63 -11.74
C TYR A 141 -24.22 8.26 -12.03
N TYR A 142 -24.43 9.50 -11.57
CA TYR A 142 -25.26 10.55 -12.17
C TYR A 142 -25.08 11.81 -11.31
N GLY A 143 -24.55 12.86 -11.94
CA GLY A 143 -24.20 14.15 -11.36
C GLY A 143 -23.09 14.76 -12.17
#